data_AF-A0A183KUT8-F1
#
_entry.id   AF-A0A183KUT8-F1
#
_cell.length_a   1.000
_cell.length_b   1.000
_cell.length_c   1.000
_cell.angle_alpha   90.00
_cell.angle_beta   90.00
_cell.angle_gamma   90.00
#
_symmetry.space_group_name_H-M   'P 1'
#
loop_
_entity.id
_entity.type
_entity.pdbx_description
1 polymer ?
#
loop_
_entity_poly.entity_id
_entity_poly.type
_entity_poly.pdbx_seq_one_letter_code
_entity_poly.pdbx_strand_id
1 'polypeptide(L)' 'MNPSDIESPHTDLPIDVNPPTTEEIRMAVRQIKNEKAAGPDNIPAEALTSDIEVTTNMLHLLFKKIWEED' A
#
# COMPACT_ATOMS: atom_id res chain seq x y z
N MET A 1 25.24 13.12 36.68
CA MET A 1 25.24 12.91 35.21
C MET A 1 23.80 12.84 34.81
N ASN A 2 23.29 13.85 34.11
CA ASN A 2 21.91 13.86 33.66
C ASN A 2 21.83 12.97 32.41
N PRO A 3 20.85 12.05 32.31
CA PRO A 3 20.57 11.40 31.05
C PRO A 3 20.11 12.49 30.07
N SER A 4 20.77 12.60 28.92
CA SER A 4 20.32 13.50 27.86
C SER A 4 18.88 13.15 27.50
N ASP A 5 17.95 14.05 27.83
CA ASP A 5 16.65 14.15 27.18
C ASP A 5 16.91 14.52 25.72
N ILE A 6 17.12 13.49 24.89
CA ILE A 6 17.06 13.65 23.44
C ILE A 6 15.58 13.62 23.11
N GLU A 7 14.95 14.80 23.20
CA GLU A 7 13.63 15.05 22.65
C GLU A 7 13.74 14.82 21.13
N SER A 8 13.37 13.62 20.69
CA SER A 8 13.18 13.38 19.26
C SER A 8 12.08 14.35 18.84
N PRO A 9 12.24 15.11 17.74
CA PRO A 9 11.09 15.72 17.11
C PRO A 9 10.18 14.57 16.72
N HIS A 10 9.18 14.29 17.55
CA HIS A 10 8.08 13.44 17.20
C HIS A 10 7.47 14.18 16.01
N THR A 11 7.81 13.73 14.81
CA THR A 11 7.18 14.22 13.61
C THR A 11 5.70 13.92 13.80
N ASP A 12 4.94 14.93 14.22
CA ASP A 12 3.48 14.97 14.42
C ASP A 12 2.72 14.78 13.10
N LEU A 13 3.26 13.97 12.18
CA LEU A 13 2.49 13.43 11.09
C LEU A 13 1.71 12.25 11.67
N PRO A 14 0.39 12.40 11.90
CA PRO A 14 -0.41 11.27 12.32
C PRO A 14 -0.28 10.21 11.23
N ILE A 15 0.44 9.14 11.55
CA ILE A 15 0.42 7.92 10.76
C ILE A 15 -1.02 7.42 10.89
N ASP A 16 -1.71 7.28 9.76
CA ASP A 16 -3.03 6.70 9.76
C ASP A 16 -2.94 5.25 10.23
N VAL A 17 -3.44 5.00 11.44
CA VAL A 17 -3.52 3.68 12.06
C VAL A 17 -4.86 3.04 11.75
N ASN A 18 -5.35 3.17 10.52
CA ASN A 18 -6.47 2.41 10.03
C ASN A 18 -5.98 1.45 8.94
N PRO A 19 -6.63 0.29 8.78
CA PRO A 19 -6.31 -0.60 7.69
C PRO A 19 -6.57 0.12 6.36
N PRO A 20 -5.67 -0.04 5.36
CA PRO A 20 -5.83 0.59 4.07
C PRO A 20 -7.10 0.11 3.37
N THR A 21 -7.79 1.03 2.71
CA THR A 21 -9.01 0.73 1.97
C THR A 21 -8.71 -0.01 0.67
N THR A 22 -9.68 -0.79 0.18
CA THR A 22 -9.57 -1.48 -1.11
C THR A 22 -9.26 -0.53 -2.28
N GLU A 23 -9.76 0.71 -2.22
CA GLU A 23 -9.53 1.70 -3.28
C GLU A 23 -8.07 2.18 -3.31
N GLU A 24 -7.50 2.47 -2.14
CA GLU A 24 -6.10 2.88 -2.02
C GLU A 24 -5.15 1.80 -2.52
N ILE A 25 -5.42 0.55 -2.15
CA ILE A 25 -4.67 -0.62 -2.62
C ILE A 25 -4.79 -0.73 -4.15
N ARG A 26 -5.99 -0.59 -4.70
CA ARG A 26 -6.24 -0.67 -6.15
C ARG A 26 -5.49 0.42 -6.90
N MET A 27 -5.50 1.66 -6.38
CA MET A 27 -4.78 2.78 -6.98
C MET A 27 -3.27 2.57 -6.93
N ALA A 28 -2.72 2.12 -5.82
CA ALA A 28 -1.30 1.83 -5.67
C ALA A 28 -0.85 0.70 -6.64
N VAL A 29 -1.62 -0.39 -6.74
CA VAL A 29 -1.32 -1.49 -7.67
C VAL A 29 -1.35 -1.01 -9.13
N ARG A 30 -2.31 -0.13 -9.49
CA ARG A 30 -2.35 0.49 -10.82
C ARG A 30 -1.12 1.35 -11.08
N GLN A 31 -0.72 2.18 -10.12
CA GLN A 31 0.49 3.01 -10.23
C GLN A 31 1.74 2.15 -10.40
N ILE A 32 1.95 1.14 -9.55
CA ILE A 32 3.10 0.22 -9.63
C ILE A 32 3.17 -0.47 -11.00
N LYS A 33 2.03 -0.93 -11.53
CA LYS A 33 1.99 -1.56 -12.85
C LYS A 33 2.30 -0.57 -13.97
N ASN A 34 1.81 0.66 -13.89
CA ASN A 34 2.07 1.71 -14.88
C ASN A 34 3.51 2.25 -14.81
N GLU A 35 4.08 2.37 -13.61
CA GLU A 35 5.49 2.75 -13.40
C GLU A 35 6.45 1.68 -13.91
N LYS A 36 6.06 0.40 -13.84
CA LYS A 36 6.84 -0.73 -14.36
C LYS A 36 6.61 -0.98 -15.86
N ALA A 37 5.49 -0.52 -16.41
CA ALA A 37 5.10 -0.69 -17.82
C ALA A 37 5.45 0.52 -18.71
N ALA A 38 6.43 1.34 -18.34
CA ALA A 38 7.05 2.33 -19.25
C ALA A 38 7.82 1.67 -20.42
N GLY A 39 7.40 0.49 -20.87
CA GLY A 39 7.89 -0.27 -22.01
C GLY A 39 6.74 -0.59 -22.99
N PRO A 40 7.04 -0.93 -24.25
CA PRO A 40 6.10 -0.98 -25.38
C PRO A 40 5.18 -2.22 -25.37
N ASP A 41 5.03 -2.88 -24.23
CA ASP A 41 4.32 -4.14 -24.16
C ASP A 41 2.82 -3.87 -24.11
N ASN A 42 2.19 -4.04 -25.27
CA ASN A 42 0.75 -3.96 -25.53
C ASN A 42 -0.02 -5.06 -24.78
N ILE A 43 0.16 -5.19 -23.46
CA ILE A 43 -0.55 -6.15 -22.63
C ILE A 43 -2.04 -5.77 -22.67
N PRO A 44 -2.95 -6.72 -22.97
CA PRO A 44 -4.38 -6.45 -23.01
C PRO A 44 -4.87 -5.84 -21.70
N ALA A 45 -5.66 -4.77 -21.80
CA ALA A 45 -6.24 -4.09 -20.63
C ALA A 45 -7.06 -5.04 -19.74
N GLU A 46 -7.66 -6.07 -20.32
CA GLU A 46 -8.42 -7.11 -19.62
C GLU A 46 -7.53 -7.95 -18.69
N ALA A 47 -6.40 -8.45 -19.19
CA ALA A 47 -5.42 -9.18 -18.38
C ALA A 47 -4.84 -8.29 -17.28
N LEU A 48 -4.55 -7.02 -17.60
CA LEU A 48 -4.09 -6.06 -16.61
C LEU A 48 -5.12 -5.82 -15.50
N THR A 49 -6.41 -5.79 -15.84
CA THR A 49 -7.51 -5.55 -14.90
C THR A 49 -7.72 -6.73 -13.96
N SER A 50 -7.74 -7.97 -14.47
CA SER A 50 -7.85 -9.17 -13.63
C SER A 50 -6.68 -9.30 -12.64
N ASP A 51 -5.46 -9.05 -13.10
CA ASP A 51 -4.27 -9.03 -12.23
C ASP A 51 -4.37 -7.96 -11.12
N ILE A 52 -4.91 -6.78 -11.46
CA ILE A 52 -5.11 -5.70 -10.47
C ILE A 52 -6.12 -6.16 -9.42
N GLU A 53 -7.24 -6.74 -9.83
CA GLU A 53 -8.29 -7.19 -8.92
C GLU A 53 -7.81 -8.30 -7.99
N VAL A 54 -7.15 -9.33 -8.53
CA VAL A 54 -6.59 -10.44 -7.75
C VAL A 54 -5.55 -9.93 -6.75
N THR A 55 -4.63 -9.06 -7.19
CA THR A 55 -3.61 -8.47 -6.32
C THR A 55 -4.23 -7.59 -5.23
N THR A 56 -5.25 -6.80 -5.58
CA THR A 56 -5.98 -5.94 -4.62
C THR A 56 -6.66 -6.77 -3.54
N ASN A 57 -7.34 -7.85 -3.94
CA ASN A 57 -8.04 -8.74 -3.00
C ASN A 57 -7.08 -9.48 -2.07
N MET A 58 -5.94 -9.96 -2.58
CA MET A 58 -4.91 -10.60 -1.75
C MET A 58 -4.31 -9.62 -0.73
N LEU A 59 -3.94 -8.41 -1.18
CA LEU A 59 -3.38 -7.38 -0.30
C LEU A 59 -4.38 -6.94 0.77
N HIS A 60 -5.64 -6.71 0.39
CA HIS A 60 -6.69 -6.36 1.35
C HIS A 60 -6.86 -7.45 2.42
N LEU A 61 -6.85 -8.74 2.04
CA LEU A 61 -6.93 -9.84 3.01
C LEU A 61 -5.70 -9.89 3.94
N LEU A 62 -4.50 -9.62 3.43
CA LEU A 62 -3.27 -9.58 4.24
C LEU A 62 -3.28 -8.42 5.22
N PHE A 63 -3.63 -7.21 4.77
CA PHE A 63 -3.76 -6.05 5.65
C PHE A 63 -4.83 -6.25 6.71
N LYS A 64 -5.97 -6.83 6.33
CA LYS A 64 -7.02 -7.21 7.28
C LYS A 64 -6.49 -8.19 8.34
N LYS A 65 -5.74 -9.22 7.96
CA LYS A 65 -5.14 -10.16 8.93
C LYS A 65 -4.13 -9.49 9.86
N ILE A 66 -3.28 -8.60 9.34
CA ILE A 66 -2.30 -7.88 10.16
C ILE A 66 -3.00 -6.91 11.12
N TRP A 67 -4.16 -6.36 10.73
CA TRP A 67 -4.91 -5.38 11.52
C TRP A 67 -5.93 -6.00 12.48
N GLU A 68 -6.46 -7.20 12.18
CA GLU A 68 -7.43 -7.92 13.02
C GLU A 68 -6.76 -8.89 14.00
N GLU A 69 -5.45 -9.11 13.90
CA GLU A 69 -4.65 -9.87 14.87
C GLU A 69 -4.31 -8.96 16.08
N ASP A 70 -5.35 -8.58 16.83
CA ASP A 70 -5.30 -8.01 18.19
C ASP A 70 -5.79 -9.04 19.23
#